data_AF-A0A838Q0L6-F1
#
_entry.id   AF-A0A838Q0L6-F1
#
_cell.length_a   1.000
_cell.length_b   1.000
_cell.length_c   1.000
_cell.angle_alpha   90.00
_cell.angle_beta   90.00
_cell.angle_gamma   90.00
#
_symmetry.space_group_name_H-M   'P 1'
#
loop_
_entity.id
_entity.type
_entity.pdbx_description
1 polymer ?
#
loop_
_entity_poly.entity_id
_entity_poly.type
_entity_poly.pdbx_seq_one_letter_code
_entity_poly.pdbx_strand_id
1 'polypeptide(L)'
;MTRSLDPATLQDLFDRVASAAAEDVDAHPGDPAGRQPVHTLYVPADRFSAGTVAEMGAEALRLLEAHAATPASFAAAFGIAQGLAEAVRQRVTAKLRDEPVEDLRIDFEDGYGV
;
A
#
# COMPACT_ATOMS: atom_id res chain seq x y z
N MET A 1 -39.22 26.45 -16.38
CA MET A 1 -38.16 27.10 -17.17
C MET A 1 -36.84 26.44 -16.82
N THR A 2 -36.24 25.70 -17.74
CA THR A 2 -34.89 25.15 -17.56
C THR A 2 -33.90 26.27 -17.83
N ARG A 3 -33.15 26.69 -16.81
CA ARG A 3 -32.02 27.61 -17.01
C ARG A 3 -30.86 26.80 -17.56
N SER A 4 -30.40 27.13 -18.76
CA SER A 4 -29.14 26.62 -19.30
C SER A 4 -28.18 27.78 -19.50
N LEU A 5 -26.88 27.48 -19.44
CA LEU A 5 -25.86 28.38 -19.94
C LEU A 5 -25.99 28.49 -21.46
N ASP A 6 -25.59 29.63 -22.01
CA ASP A 6 -25.50 29.76 -23.46
C ASP A 6 -24.35 28.91 -24.00
N PRO A 7 -24.40 28.50 -25.28
CA PRO A 7 -23.39 27.61 -25.85
C PRO A 7 -21.96 28.15 -25.80
N ALA A 8 -21.75 29.47 -25.86
CA ALA A 8 -20.42 30.06 -25.86
C ALA A 8 -19.81 29.99 -24.45
N THR A 9 -20.60 30.31 -23.41
CA THR A 9 -20.16 30.13 -22.01
C THR A 9 -19.87 28.66 -21.70
N LEU A 10 -20.70 27.74 -22.22
CA LEU A 10 -20.47 26.30 -22.04
C LEU A 10 -19.16 25.86 -22.71
N GLN A 11 -18.88 26.36 -23.92
CA GLN A 11 -17.64 26.05 -24.64
C GLN A 11 -16.40 26.58 -23.92
N ASP A 12 -16.43 27.83 -23.43
CA ASP A 12 -15.33 28.41 -22.64
C ASP A 12 -15.02 27.56 -21.40
N LEU A 13 -16.06 27.12 -20.68
CA LEU A 13 -15.89 26.26 -19.52
C LEU A 13 -15.27 24.91 -19.89
N PHE A 14 -15.69 24.30 -21.00
CA PHE A 14 -15.08 23.04 -21.45
C PHE A 14 -13.61 23.22 -21.84
N ASP A 15 -13.26 24.31 -22.52
CA ASP A 15 -11.89 24.58 -22.92
C ASP A 15 -11.00 24.78 -21.68
N ARG A 16 -11.51 25.48 -20.65
CA ARG A 16 -10.81 25.68 -19.38
C ARG A 16 -10.65 24.38 -18.59
N VAL A 17 -11.68 23.54 -18.54
CA VAL A 17 -11.59 22.21 -17.90
C VAL A 17 -10.60 21.32 -18.65
N ALA A 18 -10.58 21.36 -19.98
CA ALA A 18 -9.62 20.61 -20.79
C ALA A 18 -8.17 21.07 -20.53
N SER A 19 -7.94 22.39 -20.42
CA SER A 19 -6.62 22.94 -20.06
C SER A 19 -6.19 22.48 -18.66
N ALA A 20 -7.06 22.62 -17.66
CA ALA A 20 -6.76 22.22 -16.29
C ALA A 20 -6.52 20.71 -16.17
N ALA A 21 -7.28 19.89 -16.91
CA ALA A 21 -7.07 18.45 -16.96
C ALA A 21 -5.74 18.07 -17.61
N ALA A 22 -5.30 18.80 -18.65
CA ALA A 22 -4.00 18.57 -19.27
C ALA A 22 -2.84 18.93 -18.32
N GLU A 23 -2.97 20.04 -17.58
CA GLU A 23 -1.99 20.43 -16.55
C GLU A 23 -1.93 19.41 -15.41
N ASP A 24 -3.09 18.89 -14.98
CA ASP A 24 -3.17 17.87 -13.93
C ASP A 24 -2.50 16.56 -14.35
N VAL A 25 -2.72 16.10 -15.59
CA VAL A 25 -2.07 14.89 -16.12
C VAL A 25 -0.55 15.04 -16.20
N ASP A 26 -0.05 16.22 -16.54
CA ASP A 26 1.40 16.48 -16.61
C ASP A 26 2.03 16.57 -15.22
N ALA A 27 1.35 17.22 -14.27
CA ALA A 27 1.80 17.35 -12.88
C ALA A 27 1.67 16.05 -12.08
N HIS A 28 0.67 15.23 -12.39
CA HIS A 28 0.33 13.99 -11.70
C HIS A 28 0.24 12.83 -12.70
N PRO A 29 1.38 12.34 -13.23
CA PRO A 29 1.42 11.28 -14.26
C PRO A 29 0.91 9.91 -13.79
N GLY A 30 0.31 9.83 -12.61
CA GLY A 30 -0.16 8.62 -11.95
C GLY A 30 0.97 7.87 -11.25
N ASP A 31 0.70 6.63 -10.89
CA ASP A 31 1.66 5.79 -10.19
C ASP A 31 2.88 5.50 -11.09
N PRO A 32 4.10 5.54 -10.55
CA PRO A 32 5.29 5.25 -11.33
C PRO A 32 5.21 3.83 -11.90
N ALA A 33 5.67 3.70 -13.15
CA ALA A 33 5.79 2.40 -13.81
C ALA A 33 6.81 1.54 -13.04
N GLY A 34 6.34 0.54 -12.31
CA GLY A 34 7.19 -0.27 -11.46
C GLY A 34 6.40 -1.08 -10.42
N ARG A 35 7.14 -1.71 -9.50
CA ARG A 35 6.54 -2.46 -8.41
C ARG A 35 5.90 -1.49 -7.42
N GLN A 36 4.60 -1.63 -7.21
CA GLN A 36 3.86 -0.90 -6.19
C GLN A 36 3.85 -1.71 -4.89
N PRO A 37 3.87 -1.05 -3.72
CA PRO A 37 3.80 -1.73 -2.43
C PRO A 37 2.45 -2.42 -2.30
N VAL A 38 2.47 -3.71 -1.95
CA VAL A 38 1.23 -4.45 -1.64
C VAL A 38 0.89 -4.29 -0.15
N HIS A 39 1.90 -4.11 0.69
CA HIS A 39 1.77 -3.93 2.12
C HIS A 39 2.18 -2.51 2.55
N THR A 40 1.24 -1.78 3.15
CA THR A 40 1.47 -0.47 3.78
C THR A 40 1.24 -0.59 5.28
N LEU A 41 2.22 -0.15 6.08
CA LEU A 41 2.14 -0.11 7.54
C LEU A 41 2.02 1.34 8.00
N TYR A 42 0.98 1.64 8.78
CA TYR A 42 0.83 2.92 9.48
C TYR A 42 1.31 2.77 10.93
N VAL A 43 2.14 3.70 11.39
CA VAL A 43 2.67 3.71 12.75
C VAL A 43 2.46 5.10 13.36
N PRO A 44 1.89 5.19 14.57
CA PRO A 44 1.80 6.45 15.30
C PRO A 44 3.19 7.08 15.50
N ALA A 45 3.27 8.42 15.38
CA ALA A 45 4.53 9.14 15.44
C ALA A 45 5.33 8.91 16.74
N ASP A 46 4.66 8.70 17.88
CA ASP A 46 5.28 8.41 19.18
C ASP A 46 5.88 7.00 19.27
N ARG A 47 5.49 6.08 18.38
CA ARG A 47 5.97 4.70 18.32
C ARG A 47 6.96 4.44 17.19
N PHE A 48 7.11 5.39 16.28
CA PHE A 48 8.09 5.27 15.21
C PHE A 48 9.52 5.41 15.76
N SER A 49 10.40 4.54 15.28
CA SER A 49 11.83 4.59 15.56
C SER A 49 12.62 4.16 14.32
N ALA A 50 13.94 4.39 14.33
CA ALA A 50 14.82 3.87 13.28
C ALA A 50 14.81 2.32 13.20
N GLY A 51 14.36 1.64 14.26
CA GLY A 51 14.26 0.18 14.35
C GLY A 51 12.93 -0.40 13.86
N THR A 52 11.88 0.42 13.67
CA THR A 52 10.50 -0.06 13.44
C THR A 52 10.40 -1.12 12.35
N VAL A 53 11.02 -0.90 11.18
CA VAL A 53 10.93 -1.86 10.05
C VAL A 53 11.60 -3.20 10.39
N ALA A 54 12.77 -3.16 11.04
CA ALA A 54 13.50 -4.38 11.42
C ALA A 54 12.75 -5.16 12.51
N GLU A 55 12.19 -4.46 13.50
CA GLU A 55 11.39 -5.04 14.58
C GLU A 55 10.12 -5.70 14.05
N MET A 56 9.39 -5.04 13.14
CA MET A 56 8.21 -5.60 12.49
C MET A 56 8.56 -6.84 11.66
N GLY A 57 9.66 -6.82 10.91
CA GLY A 57 10.12 -7.98 10.14
C GLY A 57 10.48 -9.17 11.02
N ALA A 58 11.22 -8.93 12.11
CA ALA A 58 11.57 -9.97 13.08
C ALA A 58 10.33 -10.58 13.73
N GLU A 59 9.36 -9.76 14.13
CA GLU A 59 8.11 -10.24 14.73
C GLU A 59 7.24 -11.00 13.73
N ALA A 60 7.14 -10.52 12.48
CA ALA A 60 6.41 -11.23 11.42
C ALA A 60 7.01 -12.61 11.12
N LEU A 61 8.35 -12.71 11.05
CA LEU A 61 9.05 -13.98 10.90
C LEU A 61 8.81 -14.90 12.10
N ARG A 62 8.86 -14.37 13.33
CA ARG A 62 8.58 -15.13 14.54
C ARG A 62 7.16 -15.70 14.53
N LEU A 63 6.17 -14.90 14.13
CA LEU A 63 4.77 -15.32 14.01
C LEU A 63 4.58 -16.35 12.89
N LEU A 64 5.25 -16.17 11.75
CA LEU A 64 5.22 -17.13 10.65
C LEU A 64 5.74 -18.49 11.11
N GLU A 65 6.88 -18.54 11.81
CA GLU A 65 7.41 -19.79 12.35
C GLU A 65 6.52 -20.38 13.46
N ALA A 66 5.95 -19.54 14.33
CA ALA A 66 5.10 -20.04 15.42
C ALA A 66 3.78 -20.65 14.94
N HIS A 67 3.19 -20.11 13.86
CA HIS A 67 1.82 -20.43 13.45
C HIS A 67 1.73 -21.11 12.08
N ALA A 68 2.78 -21.06 11.27
CA ALA A 68 2.80 -21.54 9.90
C ALA A 68 4.18 -22.09 9.47
N ALA A 69 4.92 -22.73 10.39
CA ALA A 69 6.26 -23.28 10.17
C ALA A 69 6.38 -24.17 8.91
N THR A 70 5.35 -24.97 8.64
CA THR A 70 5.34 -25.96 7.55
C THR A 70 4.45 -25.51 6.39
N PRO A 71 4.67 -26.01 5.16
CA PRO A 71 3.77 -25.79 4.03
C PRO A 71 2.32 -26.15 4.34
N ALA A 72 2.09 -27.26 5.06
CA ALA A 72 0.75 -27.71 5.39
C ALA A 72 0.04 -26.74 6.35
N SER A 73 0.72 -26.30 7.41
CA SER A 73 0.19 -25.29 8.34
C SER A 73 0.01 -23.93 7.67
N PHE A 74 0.93 -23.54 6.77
CA PHE A 74 0.83 -22.30 6.00
C PHE A 74 -0.38 -22.34 5.05
N ALA A 75 -0.56 -23.43 4.31
CA ALA A 75 -1.72 -23.63 3.45
C ALA A 75 -3.04 -23.53 4.22
N ALA A 76 -3.10 -24.14 5.40
CA ALA A 76 -4.27 -24.07 6.27
C ALA A 76 -4.52 -22.64 6.80
N ALA A 77 -3.48 -21.96 7.28
CA ALA A 77 -3.57 -20.62 7.83
C ALA A 77 -4.03 -19.58 6.80
N PHE A 78 -3.55 -19.70 5.56
CA PHE A 78 -3.81 -18.73 4.49
C PHE A 78 -4.85 -19.20 3.46
N GLY A 79 -5.43 -20.38 3.63
CA GLY A 79 -6.49 -20.91 2.75
C GLY A 79 -6.03 -21.14 1.30
N ILE A 80 -4.77 -21.55 1.10
CA ILE A 80 -4.21 -21.78 -0.25
C ILE A 80 -4.04 -23.27 -0.57
N ALA A 81 -3.95 -23.60 -1.86
CA ALA A 81 -3.72 -24.97 -2.31
C ALA A 81 -2.38 -25.53 -1.80
N GLN A 82 -2.40 -26.77 -1.29
CA GLN A 82 -1.22 -27.45 -0.74
C GLN A 82 -0.03 -27.49 -1.73
N GLY A 83 -0.31 -27.68 -3.03
CA GLY A 83 0.73 -27.70 -4.07
C GLY A 83 1.46 -26.37 -4.28
N LEU A 84 0.89 -25.24 -3.84
CA LEU A 84 1.52 -23.92 -3.90
C LEU A 84 2.24 -23.54 -2.61
N ALA A 85 1.94 -24.23 -1.51
CA ALA A 85 2.23 -23.73 -0.17
C ALA A 85 3.72 -23.60 0.13
N GLU A 86 4.55 -24.58 -0.26
CA GLU A 86 6.00 -24.49 -0.08
C GLU A 86 6.56 -23.29 -0.84
N ALA A 87 6.23 -23.19 -2.13
CA ALA A 87 6.73 -22.15 -3.02
C ALA A 87 6.31 -20.74 -2.57
N VAL A 88 5.07 -20.57 -2.11
CA VAL A 88 4.56 -19.30 -1.59
C VAL A 88 5.18 -18.99 -0.23
N ARG A 89 5.24 -19.96 0.69
CA ARG A 89 5.86 -19.76 2.00
C ARG A 89 7.31 -19.31 1.89
N GLN A 90 8.11 -19.96 1.04
CA GLN A 90 9.51 -19.54 0.80
C GLN A 90 9.62 -18.09 0.32
N ARG A 91 8.73 -17.66 -0.60
CA ARG A 91 8.70 -16.27 -1.10
C ARG A 91 8.27 -15.29 -0.01
N VAL A 92 7.29 -15.64 0.82
CA VAL A 92 6.85 -14.83 1.95
C VAL A 92 7.97 -14.71 2.98
N THR A 93 8.63 -15.80 3.36
CA THR A 93 9.78 -15.77 4.27
C THR A 93 10.92 -14.89 3.75
N ALA A 94 11.25 -15.00 2.45
CA ALA A 94 12.26 -14.14 1.84
C ALA A 94 11.84 -12.66 1.87
N LYS A 95 10.58 -12.36 1.51
CA LYS A 95 10.06 -10.99 1.53
C LYS A 95 10.04 -10.41 2.94
N LEU A 96 9.62 -11.16 3.95
CA LEU A 96 9.66 -10.71 5.35
C LEU A 96 11.08 -10.50 5.88
N ARG A 97 12.09 -11.16 5.30
CA ARG A 97 13.50 -10.98 5.67
C ARG A 97 14.11 -9.76 5.02
N ASP A 98 13.86 -9.58 3.72
CA ASP A 98 14.57 -8.60 2.89
C ASP A 98 13.79 -7.29 2.74
N GLU A 99 12.46 -7.35 2.76
CA GLU A 99 11.54 -6.23 2.53
C GLU A 99 10.27 -6.33 3.43
N PRO A 100 10.40 -6.38 4.78
CA PRO A 100 9.28 -6.66 5.68
C PRO A 100 8.13 -5.64 5.63
N VAL A 101 8.45 -4.38 5.30
CA VAL A 101 7.49 -3.29 5.10
C VAL A 101 7.82 -2.62 3.79
N GLU A 102 6.87 -2.58 2.85
CA GLU A 102 7.11 -2.01 1.51
C GLU A 102 6.77 -0.52 1.46
N ASP A 103 5.83 -0.07 2.28
CA ASP A 103 5.44 1.32 2.44
C ASP A 103 5.18 1.59 3.93
N LEU A 104 6.04 2.41 4.56
CA LEU A 104 5.89 2.81 5.95
C LEU A 104 5.37 4.23 6.00
N ARG A 105 4.24 4.44 6.68
CA ARG A 105 3.62 5.75 6.86
C ARG A 105 3.56 6.09 8.34
N ILE A 106 4.06 7.28 8.68
CA ILE A 106 4.05 7.77 10.05
C ILE A 106 2.82 8.65 10.21
N ASP A 107 1.93 8.25 11.11
CA ASP A 107 0.69 8.96 11.38
C ASP A 107 0.86 9.91 12.56
N PHE A 108 0.56 11.19 12.33
CA PHE A 108 0.61 12.25 13.33
C PHE A 108 -0.77 12.64 13.85
N GLU A 109 -1.87 12.15 13.26
CA GLU A 109 -3.23 12.46 13.72
C GLU A 109 -3.48 11.85 15.11
N ASP A 110 -3.01 10.62 15.32
CA ASP A 110 -3.09 9.89 16.60
C ASP A 110 -1.79 9.97 17.45
N GLY A 111 -0.75 10.67 16.98
CA GLY A 111 0.62 10.61 17.48
C GLY A 111 0.99 11.57 18.63
N TYR A 112 0.02 12.22 19.27
CA TYR A 112 0.27 13.20 20.35
C TYR A 112 0.29 12.58 21.77
N GLY A 113 0.16 11.25 21.90
CA GLY A 113 0.40 10.56 23.18
C GLY A 113 -0.61 10.88 24.28
N VAL A 114 -1.90 10.75 24.00
CA VAL A 114 -2.95 10.75 25.04
C VAL A 114 -3.10 9.37 25.66
#